data_AF-A0A1B6QQD7-F1
#
_entry.id   AF-A0A1B6QQD7-F1
#
_cell.length_a   1.000
_cell.length_b   1.000
_cell.length_c   1.000
_cell.angle_alpha   90.00
_cell.angle_beta   90.00
_cell.angle_gamma   90.00
#
_symmetry.space_group_name_H-M   'P 1'
#
loop_
_entity.id
_entity.type
_entity.pdbx_description
1 polymer ?
#
loop_
_entity_poly.entity_id
_entity_poly.type
_entity_poly.pdbx_seq_one_letter_code
_entity_poly.pdbx_strand_id
1 'polypeptide(L)'
;MAAPESECGGTDGYRDLRGVRVELDPGTARVGGGGGFAVSFWLYLSSSARPSSVILRQIAAGDDNKLPFLALGEGNKLLLFPLMRLHREAPGPASSYPWTHTTKLSSTSQCPLEKWFHIGCEVTENVMRLHLDGSLTAEASVCSLFDGPESQDDANQISLVGSDGKLEGYIYNIEVSSVLGNIKEQYTKNPPFKLSIDYSCSDGIEEGGDGIWNIVGGKASCRRNFILEVVLTNAFGAPVKDKEVVASLVYADDGTVVAKSRDDSEPPLLITCDGLEYAAITRPLPIIRGRALFKLKISQNKNARKVVVSKEAQNVMRTDSSTSNYDSFDSGSSWSGSDGDDGIETFSDAVVFRYCLDSTYDRLKFLRGAAPTVNKDDLVKLADQVSLYSGCSHHRNQILMSKRLLREGADTWNMISKNNERALWSSAIPEIITKFTNIAHSVSRGLSEQDVEVLRGIAGCGEDIGRDEFDRLWYWLYPVAVSLSRENIKKLWDCTTPRWIEGLITIEEAENALRSSRELLKEPGTFVLRFPTTRSWPHPDAGCLVVTYIGSDNSIHHRLLSLDSSDASAENLQDLLLQEPELSQLGRVDRLPTAIRR
;
A
#
# COMPACT_ATOMS: atom_id res chain seq x y z
N MET A 1 16.85 -4.92 7.18
CA MET A 1 15.90 -5.93 6.66
C MET A 1 15.97 -7.11 7.61
N ALA A 2 14.86 -7.64 8.11
CA ALA A 2 14.87 -8.84 8.94
C ALA A 2 14.27 -9.98 8.09
N ALA A 3 15.05 -11.01 7.80
CA ALA A 3 14.51 -12.25 7.24
C ALA A 3 13.75 -12.98 8.36
N PRO A 4 12.60 -13.62 8.07
CA PRO A 4 11.90 -14.40 9.09
C PRO A 4 12.77 -15.58 9.53
N GLU A 5 12.93 -15.76 10.83
CA GLU A 5 13.36 -17.04 11.39
C GLU A 5 12.22 -18.05 11.13
N SER A 6 12.49 -19.10 10.37
CA SER A 6 11.57 -20.22 10.22
C SER A 6 12.33 -21.52 10.37
N GLU A 7 11.99 -22.22 11.44
CA GLU A 7 12.20 -23.66 11.56
C GLU A 7 11.55 -24.37 10.35
N CYS A 8 12.25 -25.37 9.83
CA CYS A 8 11.80 -26.40 8.89
C CYS A 8 11.15 -25.95 7.55
N GLY A 9 11.95 -26.13 6.48
CA GLY A 9 11.49 -26.75 5.23
C GLY A 9 10.59 -25.92 4.31
N GLY A 10 11.20 -25.04 3.50
CA GLY A 10 10.60 -24.52 2.27
C GLY A 10 10.65 -23.01 2.10
N THR A 11 11.82 -22.43 1.83
CA THR A 11 11.94 -21.06 1.32
C THR A 11 13.05 -20.98 0.26
N ASP A 12 12.72 -21.34 -0.97
CA ASP A 12 13.59 -21.09 -2.13
C ASP A 12 13.53 -19.61 -2.52
N GLY A 13 14.35 -18.82 -1.84
CA GLY A 13 14.46 -17.39 -2.11
C GLY A 13 15.57 -16.75 -1.29
N TYR A 14 15.23 -16.10 -0.18
CA TYR A 14 16.16 -15.32 0.63
C TYR A 14 16.72 -16.13 1.79
N ARG A 15 18.03 -16.15 1.96
CA ARG A 15 18.72 -16.79 3.08
C ARG A 15 19.69 -15.81 3.73
N ASP A 16 19.70 -15.75 5.06
CA ASP A 16 20.79 -15.13 5.81
C ASP A 16 22.09 -15.82 5.42
N LEU A 17 23.15 -15.05 5.18
CA LEU A 17 24.43 -15.59 4.76
C LEU A 17 24.91 -16.71 5.70
N ARG A 18 24.66 -16.63 7.01
CA ARG A 18 25.07 -17.65 8.00
C ARG A 18 24.37 -19.00 7.80
N GLY A 19 23.15 -18.99 7.25
CA GLY A 19 22.34 -20.19 7.02
C GLY A 19 22.62 -20.88 5.68
N VAL A 20 23.57 -20.38 4.88
CA VAL A 20 23.84 -20.93 3.54
C VAL A 20 24.70 -22.18 3.63
N ARG A 21 24.22 -23.26 3.00
CA ARG A 21 24.97 -24.48 2.69
C ARG A 21 24.60 -24.95 1.28
N VAL A 22 25.60 -25.27 0.49
CA VAL A 22 25.46 -25.79 -0.88
C VAL A 22 26.43 -26.93 -1.06
N GLU A 23 25.95 -28.07 -1.55
CA GLU A 23 26.80 -29.22 -1.85
C GLU A 23 27.26 -29.18 -3.30
N LEU A 24 28.56 -29.41 -3.50
CA LEU A 24 29.20 -29.53 -4.79
C LEU A 24 29.68 -30.97 -4.95
N ASP A 25 29.45 -31.53 -6.14
CA ASP A 25 30.00 -32.82 -6.55
C ASP A 25 31.14 -32.59 -7.57
N PRO A 26 32.41 -32.63 -7.13
CA PRO A 26 33.55 -32.47 -8.03
C PRO A 26 33.65 -33.59 -9.07
N GLY A 27 33.00 -34.75 -8.87
CA GLY A 27 32.96 -35.85 -9.82
C GLY A 27 32.22 -35.51 -11.11
N THR A 28 31.22 -34.62 -11.05
CA THR A 28 30.49 -34.12 -12.23
C THR A 28 31.35 -33.28 -13.17
N ALA A 29 32.44 -32.68 -12.67
CA ALA A 29 33.41 -31.96 -13.50
C ALA A 29 34.32 -32.90 -14.32
N ARG A 30 34.28 -34.22 -14.09
CA ARG A 30 35.21 -35.20 -14.69
C ARG A 30 34.69 -35.92 -15.94
N VAL A 31 33.39 -35.84 -16.25
CA VAL A 31 32.77 -36.64 -17.31
C VAL A 31 32.62 -35.83 -18.61
N GLY A 32 33.61 -35.96 -19.51
CA GLY A 32 33.51 -35.62 -20.94
C GLY A 32 33.85 -34.18 -21.35
N GLY A 33 34.96 -34.01 -22.08
CA GLY A 33 35.18 -32.93 -23.06
C GLY A 33 34.90 -31.49 -22.63
N GLY A 34 35.21 -31.10 -21.38
CA GLY A 34 35.01 -29.74 -20.86
C GLY A 34 34.15 -29.68 -19.59
N GLY A 35 34.27 -30.66 -18.69
CA GLY A 35 33.51 -30.73 -17.46
C GLY A 35 33.88 -29.64 -16.43
N GLY A 36 32.86 -29.15 -15.74
CA GLY A 36 32.95 -28.14 -14.70
C GLY A 36 31.57 -27.83 -14.12
N PHE A 37 31.52 -26.93 -13.15
CA PHE A 37 30.27 -26.44 -12.59
C PHE A 37 30.28 -24.91 -12.47
N ALA A 38 29.09 -24.33 -12.46
CA ALA A 38 28.84 -22.94 -12.17
C ALA A 38 28.01 -22.84 -10.88
N VAL A 39 28.41 -21.94 -9.97
CA VAL A 39 27.60 -21.53 -8.82
C VAL A 39 27.17 -20.09 -9.05
N SER A 40 25.87 -19.84 -9.05
CA SER A 40 25.31 -18.50 -9.27
C SER A 40 24.29 -18.12 -8.22
N PHE A 41 24.32 -16.87 -7.76
CA PHE A 41 23.37 -16.35 -6.78
C PHE A 41 23.40 -14.83 -6.73
N TRP A 42 22.34 -14.25 -6.19
CA TRP A 42 22.31 -12.84 -5.81
C TRP A 42 22.88 -12.65 -4.41
N LEU A 43 23.73 -11.65 -4.23
CA LEU A 43 24.34 -11.29 -2.95
C LEU A 43 23.95 -9.86 -2.55
N TYR A 44 23.65 -9.68 -1.26
CA TYR A 44 23.51 -8.39 -0.60
C TYR A 44 24.48 -8.35 0.58
N LEU A 45 25.32 -7.31 0.64
CA LEU A 45 26.20 -7.06 1.78
C LEU A 45 25.87 -5.71 2.42
N SER A 46 25.79 -5.68 3.74
CA SER A 46 25.65 -4.42 4.50
C SER A 46 26.91 -3.55 4.36
N SER A 47 26.74 -2.24 4.53
CA SER A 47 27.80 -1.25 4.69
C SER A 47 28.76 -1.54 5.84
N SER A 48 28.35 -2.37 6.81
CA SER A 48 29.22 -2.87 7.88
C SER A 48 30.28 -3.87 7.40
N ALA A 49 30.15 -4.41 6.17
CA ALA A 49 31.09 -5.34 5.57
C ALA A 49 32.50 -4.74 5.46
N ARG A 50 33.48 -5.43 6.06
CA ARG A 50 34.88 -5.00 6.04
C ARG A 50 35.71 -5.89 5.10
N PRO A 51 36.75 -5.32 4.45
CA PRO A 51 37.81 -6.10 3.83
C PRO A 51 38.34 -7.16 4.81
N SER A 52 38.78 -8.32 4.29
CA SER A 52 39.20 -9.54 5.03
C SER A 52 38.09 -10.54 5.40
N SER A 53 36.83 -10.25 5.07
CA SER A 53 35.71 -11.12 5.43
C SER A 53 35.52 -12.25 4.41
N VAL A 54 35.40 -13.50 4.87
CA VAL A 54 35.05 -14.64 4.01
C VAL A 54 33.53 -14.72 3.88
N ILE A 55 33.04 -14.73 2.64
CA ILE A 55 31.62 -14.78 2.28
C ILE A 55 31.16 -16.24 2.25
N LEU A 56 31.85 -17.08 1.47
CA LEU A 56 31.63 -18.52 1.39
C LEU A 56 32.93 -19.27 1.71
N ARG A 57 32.80 -20.30 2.54
CA ARG A 57 33.86 -21.23 2.92
C ARG A 57 33.61 -22.57 2.26
N GLN A 58 34.65 -23.26 1.84
CA GLN A 58 34.59 -24.62 1.36
C GLN A 58 35.03 -25.57 2.48
N ILE A 59 34.28 -26.65 2.66
CA ILE A 59 34.50 -27.71 3.65
C ILE A 59 34.43 -29.03 2.90
N ALA A 60 35.31 -29.96 3.23
CA ALA A 60 35.32 -31.27 2.60
C ALA A 60 34.81 -32.34 3.58
N ALA A 61 34.07 -33.33 3.10
CA ALA A 61 33.56 -34.40 3.95
C ALA A 61 34.70 -35.07 4.75
N GLY A 62 34.51 -35.18 6.07
CA GLY A 62 35.47 -35.77 7.02
C GLY A 62 36.61 -34.84 7.49
N ASP A 63 36.66 -33.58 7.05
CA ASP A 63 37.66 -32.59 7.47
C ASP A 63 36.97 -31.34 8.04
N ASP A 64 37.37 -30.91 9.24
CA ASP A 64 36.88 -29.70 9.91
C ASP A 64 37.52 -28.40 9.37
N ASN A 65 38.49 -28.50 8.46
CA ASN A 65 39.15 -27.35 7.87
C ASN A 65 38.20 -26.53 6.98
N LYS A 66 37.96 -25.28 7.39
CA LYS A 66 37.15 -24.31 6.64
C LYS A 66 38.03 -23.36 5.86
N LEU A 67 38.17 -23.59 4.56
CA LEU A 67 39.00 -22.76 3.68
C LEU A 67 38.15 -21.73 2.92
N PRO A 68 38.70 -20.57 2.53
CA PRO A 68 37.93 -19.58 1.79
C PRO A 68 37.60 -20.11 0.38
N PHE A 69 36.37 -19.87 -0.08
CA PHE A 69 35.97 -20.06 -1.47
C PHE A 69 35.70 -18.71 -2.13
N LEU A 70 34.91 -17.85 -1.46
CA LEU A 70 34.62 -16.49 -1.89
C LEU A 70 34.83 -15.53 -0.72
N ALA A 71 35.56 -14.44 -0.92
CA ALA A 71 35.84 -13.47 0.14
C ALA A 71 35.86 -12.02 -0.37
N LEU A 72 35.78 -11.08 0.58
CA LEU A 72 35.93 -9.65 0.35
C LEU A 72 37.37 -9.24 0.67
N GLY A 73 38.10 -8.84 -0.37
CA GLY A 73 39.49 -8.37 -0.31
C GLY A 73 39.62 -6.87 -0.06
N GLU A 74 40.85 -6.38 -0.23
CA GLU A 74 41.15 -4.95 -0.16
C GLU A 74 40.37 -4.15 -1.22
N GLY A 75 39.94 -2.93 -0.85
CA GLY A 75 39.12 -2.09 -1.71
C GLY A 75 37.73 -2.69 -2.01
N ASN A 76 37.22 -3.59 -1.16
CA ASN A 76 35.98 -4.33 -1.33
C ASN A 76 35.90 -5.08 -2.67
N LYS A 77 37.03 -5.59 -3.18
CA LYS A 77 37.05 -6.45 -4.36
C LYS A 77 36.72 -7.89 -3.97
N LEU A 78 36.01 -8.61 -4.84
CA LEU A 78 35.70 -10.01 -4.61
C LEU A 78 36.90 -10.88 -4.97
N LEU A 79 37.19 -11.84 -4.09
CA LEU A 79 38.27 -12.80 -4.23
C LEU A 79 37.67 -14.21 -4.32
N LEU A 80 37.91 -14.88 -5.44
CA LEU A 80 37.54 -16.27 -5.67
C LEU A 80 38.78 -17.16 -5.52
N PHE A 81 38.68 -18.21 -4.71
CA PHE A 81 39.78 -19.11 -4.39
C PHE A 81 39.63 -20.47 -5.08
N PRO A 82 40.73 -21.11 -5.50
CA PRO A 82 40.69 -22.42 -6.12
C PRO A 82 40.03 -23.48 -5.22
N LEU A 83 39.30 -24.39 -5.86
CA LEU A 83 38.52 -25.42 -5.18
C LEU A 83 39.44 -26.49 -4.60
N MET A 84 39.28 -26.77 -3.30
CA MET A 84 39.96 -27.85 -2.60
C MET A 84 39.72 -29.19 -3.31
N ARG A 85 40.71 -30.08 -3.26
CA ARG A 85 40.65 -31.44 -3.85
C ARG A 85 40.47 -31.46 -5.39
N LEU A 86 40.36 -30.30 -6.05
CA LEU A 86 40.33 -30.17 -7.51
C LEU A 86 41.58 -29.47 -8.06
N HIS A 87 42.03 -28.39 -7.44
CA HIS A 87 43.17 -27.59 -7.92
C HIS A 87 44.39 -27.70 -7.00
N ARG A 88 45.59 -27.71 -7.58
CA ARG A 88 46.87 -27.67 -6.83
C ARG A 88 47.04 -26.37 -6.06
N GLU A 89 46.48 -25.30 -6.59
CA GLU A 89 46.58 -23.95 -6.04
C GLU A 89 45.53 -23.65 -4.97
N ALA A 90 44.76 -24.65 -4.53
CA ALA A 90 43.77 -24.50 -3.47
C ALA A 90 44.43 -23.97 -2.18
N PRO A 91 43.70 -23.14 -1.40
CA PRO A 91 44.20 -22.67 -0.11
C PRO A 91 44.56 -23.85 0.81
N GLY A 92 45.54 -23.67 1.69
CA GLY A 92 45.85 -24.61 2.77
C GLY A 92 45.31 -24.13 4.12
N PRO A 93 45.30 -24.97 5.18
CA PRO A 93 44.81 -24.61 6.52
C PRO A 93 45.47 -23.36 7.13
N ALA A 94 46.71 -23.05 6.74
CA ALA A 94 47.42 -21.85 7.17
C ALA A 94 47.04 -20.56 6.42
N SER A 95 46.10 -20.61 5.46
CA SER A 95 45.71 -19.44 4.67
C SER A 95 44.81 -18.49 5.47
N SER A 96 45.39 -17.40 5.97
CA SER A 96 44.63 -16.30 6.59
C SER A 96 44.84 -15.00 5.83
N TYR A 97 43.92 -14.04 6.01
CA TYR A 97 44.13 -12.67 5.54
C TYR A 97 45.45 -12.13 6.13
N PRO A 98 46.32 -11.46 5.35
CA PRO A 98 46.09 -10.82 4.05
C PRO A 98 46.19 -11.69 2.77
N TRP A 99 46.16 -13.02 2.85
CA TRP A 99 46.18 -13.95 1.69
C TRP A 99 47.21 -13.58 0.60
N THR A 100 48.38 -13.08 1.00
CA THR A 100 49.42 -12.58 0.09
C THR A 100 50.10 -13.70 -0.69
N HIS A 101 50.04 -14.92 -0.18
CA HIS A 101 50.69 -16.11 -0.75
C HIS A 101 49.69 -17.18 -1.22
N THR A 102 48.40 -16.83 -1.32
CA THR A 102 47.35 -17.74 -1.80
C THR A 102 46.95 -17.35 -3.21
N THR A 103 46.96 -18.32 -4.14
CA THR A 103 46.42 -18.12 -5.48
C THR A 103 44.93 -17.79 -5.38
N LYS A 104 44.55 -16.66 -5.97
CA LYS A 104 43.18 -16.16 -5.92
C LYS A 104 42.91 -15.30 -7.15
N LEU A 105 41.66 -15.31 -7.55
CA LEU A 105 41.16 -14.48 -8.63
C LEU A 105 40.47 -13.25 -8.02
N SER A 106 40.90 -12.04 -8.39
CA SER A 106 40.29 -10.81 -7.90
C SER A 106 39.40 -10.18 -8.97
N SER A 107 38.22 -9.71 -8.57
CA SER A 107 37.40 -8.85 -9.42
C SER A 107 38.14 -7.55 -9.77
N THR A 108 37.86 -7.03 -10.96
CA THR A 108 38.36 -5.73 -11.43
C THR A 108 37.59 -4.57 -10.81
N SER A 109 36.28 -4.73 -10.64
CA SER A 109 35.39 -3.76 -10.00
C SER A 109 35.23 -3.98 -8.50
N GLN A 110 34.87 -2.91 -7.80
CA GLN A 110 34.48 -2.93 -6.39
C GLN A 110 33.09 -3.55 -6.23
N CYS A 111 32.92 -4.35 -5.18
CA CYS A 111 31.64 -4.91 -4.77
C CYS A 111 30.66 -3.80 -4.34
N PRO A 112 29.43 -3.75 -4.89
CA PRO A 112 28.44 -2.78 -4.46
C PRO A 112 27.85 -3.21 -3.10
N LEU A 113 28.00 -2.35 -2.09
CA LEU A 113 27.38 -2.52 -0.77
C LEU A 113 25.97 -1.92 -0.75
N GLU A 114 25.11 -2.41 0.14
CA GLU A 114 23.71 -1.99 0.30
C GLU A 114 22.86 -2.13 -0.98
N LYS A 115 23.32 -2.95 -1.94
CA LYS A 115 22.64 -3.24 -3.20
C LYS A 115 22.70 -4.73 -3.48
N TRP A 116 21.68 -5.25 -4.15
CA TRP A 116 21.72 -6.59 -4.72
C TRP A 116 22.58 -6.58 -5.97
N PHE A 117 23.42 -7.59 -6.12
CA PHE A 117 24.19 -7.85 -7.34
C PHE A 117 24.34 -9.36 -7.51
N HIS A 118 24.54 -9.80 -8.75
CA HIS A 118 24.62 -11.21 -9.07
C HIS A 118 26.07 -11.67 -9.18
N ILE A 119 26.37 -12.81 -8.56
CA ILE A 119 27.67 -13.46 -8.63
C ILE A 119 27.51 -14.77 -9.40
N GLY A 120 28.43 -15.03 -10.33
CA GLY A 120 28.60 -16.34 -10.95
C GLY A 120 30.06 -16.79 -10.85
N CYS A 121 30.29 -17.99 -10.35
CA CYS A 121 31.60 -18.62 -10.27
C CYS A 121 31.62 -19.84 -11.17
N GLU A 122 32.40 -19.83 -12.25
CA GLU A 122 32.64 -21.03 -13.07
C GLU A 122 33.95 -21.69 -12.63
N VAL A 123 33.89 -23.00 -12.40
CA VAL A 123 35.02 -23.80 -11.94
C VAL A 123 35.13 -25.03 -12.81
N THR A 124 36.26 -25.15 -13.50
CA THR A 124 36.67 -26.33 -14.30
C THR A 124 38.03 -26.81 -13.80
N GLU A 125 38.50 -27.96 -14.25
CA GLU A 125 39.82 -28.50 -13.85
C GLU A 125 41.00 -27.55 -14.13
N ASN A 126 40.89 -26.70 -15.16
CA ASN A 126 42.01 -25.91 -15.67
C ASN A 126 41.76 -24.39 -15.66
N VAL A 127 40.51 -23.97 -15.44
CA VAL A 127 40.10 -22.56 -15.54
C VAL A 127 39.07 -22.24 -14.47
N MET A 128 39.22 -21.06 -13.87
CA MET A 128 38.22 -20.45 -13.01
C MET A 128 37.83 -19.07 -13.53
N ARG A 129 36.53 -18.76 -13.45
CA ARG A 129 35.98 -17.46 -13.85
C ARG A 129 35.08 -16.87 -12.77
N LEU A 130 35.17 -15.55 -12.63
CA LEU A 130 34.29 -14.77 -11.77
C LEU A 130 33.47 -13.79 -12.61
N HIS A 131 32.16 -13.90 -12.50
CA HIS A 131 31.19 -13.07 -13.16
C HIS A 131 30.45 -12.19 -12.15
N LEU A 132 30.28 -10.91 -12.49
CA LEU A 132 29.44 -9.97 -11.75
C LEU A 132 28.38 -9.41 -12.69
N ASP A 133 27.11 -9.48 -12.27
CA ASP A 133 25.95 -9.02 -13.05
C ASP A 133 25.95 -9.57 -14.49
N GLY A 134 26.29 -10.86 -14.62
CA GLY A 134 26.39 -11.57 -15.89
C GLY A 134 27.65 -11.30 -16.70
N SER A 135 28.51 -10.36 -16.30
CA SER A 135 29.72 -9.96 -17.02
C SER A 135 30.95 -10.67 -16.45
N LEU A 136 31.82 -11.21 -17.32
CA LEU A 136 33.10 -11.79 -16.91
C LEU A 136 34.03 -10.69 -16.38
N THR A 137 34.44 -10.77 -15.12
CA THR A 137 35.25 -9.74 -14.46
C THR A 137 36.68 -10.16 -14.18
N ALA A 138 36.92 -11.47 -14.11
CA ALA A 138 38.23 -12.05 -13.88
C ALA A 138 38.26 -13.51 -14.36
N GLU A 139 39.40 -13.96 -14.88
CA GLU A 139 39.69 -15.34 -15.26
C GLU A 139 41.12 -15.73 -14.83
N ALA A 140 41.34 -16.97 -14.41
CA ALA A 140 42.67 -17.52 -14.16
C ALA A 140 42.77 -18.99 -14.59
N SER A 141 43.94 -19.35 -15.11
CA SER A 141 44.33 -20.75 -15.32
C SER A 141 44.78 -21.37 -14.00
N VAL A 142 44.36 -22.60 -13.75
CA VAL A 142 44.70 -23.41 -12.57
C VAL A 142 45.16 -24.79 -13.02
N CYS A 143 45.90 -25.50 -12.18
CA CYS A 143 46.35 -26.85 -12.48
C CYS A 143 45.51 -27.88 -11.73
N SER A 144 44.99 -28.86 -12.46
CA SER A 144 44.33 -30.02 -11.87
C SER A 144 45.24 -30.75 -10.88
N LEU A 145 44.64 -31.22 -9.80
CA LEU A 145 45.33 -32.03 -8.80
C LEU A 145 45.63 -33.47 -9.31
N PHE A 146 44.98 -33.89 -10.40
CA PHE A 146 45.07 -35.23 -10.97
C PHE A 146 45.97 -35.27 -12.22
N ASP A 147 47.09 -35.99 -12.15
CA ASP A 147 48.07 -36.11 -13.25
C ASP A 147 48.10 -37.51 -13.91
N GLY A 148 47.13 -38.39 -13.68
CA GLY A 148 47.15 -39.74 -14.27
C GLY A 148 45.81 -40.49 -14.31
N PRO A 149 45.69 -41.53 -15.15
CA PRO A 149 44.54 -42.41 -15.13
C PRO A 149 44.66 -43.35 -13.93
N GLU A 150 43.55 -43.58 -13.24
CA GLU A 150 43.40 -44.52 -12.11
C GLU A 150 43.75 -43.96 -10.71
N SER A 151 42.75 -43.36 -10.06
CA SER A 151 42.26 -43.88 -8.77
C SER A 151 40.83 -43.40 -8.59
N GLN A 152 39.91 -44.35 -8.67
CA GLN A 152 38.48 -44.15 -8.47
C GLN A 152 38.20 -44.34 -6.97
N ASP A 153 38.72 -43.45 -6.13
CA ASP A 153 38.45 -43.49 -4.68
C ASP A 153 37.94 -42.11 -4.23
N ASP A 154 36.69 -42.14 -3.79
CA ASP A 154 35.95 -41.14 -3.02
C ASP A 154 36.22 -39.68 -3.39
N ALA A 155 35.57 -39.21 -4.46
CA ALA A 155 35.33 -37.78 -4.69
C ALA A 155 34.45 -37.25 -3.56
N ASN A 156 35.07 -37.00 -2.41
CA ASN A 156 34.40 -36.48 -1.23
C ASN A 156 33.71 -35.16 -1.59
N GLN A 157 32.40 -35.14 -1.36
CA GLN A 157 31.54 -33.98 -1.52
C GLN A 157 32.15 -32.74 -0.84
N ILE A 158 32.10 -31.61 -1.54
CA ILE A 158 32.56 -30.32 -1.02
C ILE A 158 31.34 -29.48 -0.71
N SER A 159 31.21 -29.04 0.52
CA SER A 159 30.14 -28.13 0.94
C SER A 159 30.65 -26.69 0.94
N LEU A 160 29.96 -25.80 0.24
CA LEU A 160 30.09 -24.36 0.43
C LEU A 160 29.18 -23.91 1.56
N VAL A 161 29.74 -23.30 2.60
CA VAL A 161 28.98 -22.76 3.73
C VAL A 161 29.21 -21.27 3.89
N GLY A 162 28.20 -20.55 4.37
CA GLY A 162 28.28 -19.12 4.57
C GLY A 162 29.14 -18.67 5.75
N SER A 163 29.24 -17.35 5.91
CA SER A 163 30.09 -16.69 6.91
C SER A 163 29.70 -17.02 8.36
N ASP A 164 30.68 -17.01 9.27
CA ASP A 164 30.56 -17.31 10.69
C ASP A 164 30.12 -16.11 11.56
N GLY A 165 29.35 -15.18 10.97
CA GLY A 165 28.76 -14.05 11.68
C GLY A 165 29.57 -12.75 11.70
N LYS A 166 30.72 -12.70 11.02
CA LYS A 166 31.51 -11.46 10.85
C LYS A 166 30.96 -10.54 9.75
N LEU A 167 30.07 -11.06 8.91
CA LEU A 167 29.54 -10.38 7.74
C LEU A 167 28.02 -10.43 7.78
N GLU A 168 27.39 -9.26 7.78
CA GLU A 168 25.94 -9.14 7.65
C GLU A 168 25.57 -9.06 6.18
N GLY A 169 24.78 -10.04 5.72
CA GLY A 169 24.41 -10.14 4.32
C GLY A 169 23.38 -11.24 4.06
N TYR A 170 22.85 -11.22 2.84
CA TYR A 170 21.80 -12.12 2.38
C TYR A 170 22.16 -12.70 1.01
N ILE A 171 21.79 -13.96 0.79
CA ILE A 171 21.88 -14.63 -0.51
C ILE A 171 20.48 -14.91 -1.02
N TYR A 172 20.27 -14.71 -2.32
CA TYR A 172 19.02 -15.05 -2.99
C TYR A 172 19.24 -15.93 -4.23
N ASN A 173 18.39 -16.96 -4.38
CA ASN A 173 18.37 -17.91 -5.51
C ASN A 173 19.74 -18.51 -5.83
N ILE A 174 20.29 -19.31 -4.90
CA ILE A 174 21.55 -20.02 -5.13
C ILE A 174 21.34 -21.27 -5.99
N GLU A 175 22.01 -21.31 -7.13
CA GLU A 175 21.92 -22.38 -8.12
C GLU A 175 23.31 -22.97 -8.37
N VAL A 176 23.36 -24.30 -8.52
CA VAL A 176 24.54 -25.04 -8.99
C VAL A 176 24.17 -25.71 -10.30
N SER A 177 24.93 -25.41 -11.35
CA SER A 177 24.72 -25.94 -12.71
C SER A 177 25.97 -26.66 -13.19
N SER A 178 25.81 -27.83 -13.80
CA SER A 178 26.88 -28.51 -14.55
C SER A 178 27.05 -27.97 -15.97
N VAL A 179 26.16 -27.07 -16.41
CA VAL A 179 26.21 -26.41 -17.72
C VAL A 179 26.83 -25.03 -17.55
N LEU A 180 28.02 -24.85 -18.13
CA LEU A 180 28.78 -23.59 -18.12
C LEU A 180 28.26 -22.61 -19.17
N GLY A 181 28.55 -21.31 -19.00
CA GLY A 181 28.19 -20.26 -19.98
C GLY A 181 26.79 -19.65 -19.82
N ASN A 182 25.95 -20.21 -18.94
CA ASN A 182 24.56 -19.74 -18.74
C ASN A 182 24.41 -18.62 -17.70
N ILE A 183 25.50 -18.16 -17.08
CA ILE A 183 25.46 -17.16 -15.98
C ILE A 183 24.75 -15.87 -16.41
N LYS A 184 24.94 -15.43 -17.66
CA LYS A 184 24.29 -14.22 -18.17
C LYS A 184 22.77 -14.38 -18.28
N GLU A 185 22.29 -15.57 -18.59
CA GLU A 185 20.86 -15.88 -18.63
C GLU A 185 20.26 -16.07 -17.24
N GLN A 186 21.04 -16.57 -16.28
CA GLN A 186 20.62 -16.68 -14.88
C GLN A 186 20.51 -15.31 -14.21
N TYR A 187 21.41 -14.37 -14.52
CA TYR A 187 21.35 -12.99 -14.03
C TYR A 187 20.02 -12.28 -14.30
N THR A 188 19.35 -12.55 -15.43
CA THR A 188 18.08 -11.89 -15.76
C THR A 188 16.86 -12.60 -15.17
N LYS A 189 17.02 -13.82 -14.65
CA LYS A 189 15.95 -14.62 -14.09
C LYS A 189 15.77 -14.32 -12.60
N ASN A 190 14.53 -14.05 -12.21
CA ASN A 190 14.10 -13.90 -10.81
C ASN A 190 15.00 -12.94 -10.00
N PRO A 191 15.02 -11.63 -10.30
CA PRO A 191 15.76 -10.68 -9.47
C PRO A 191 15.15 -10.56 -8.06
N PRO A 192 15.96 -10.45 -7.00
CA PRO A 192 15.44 -10.19 -5.67
C PRO A 192 14.82 -8.78 -5.56
N PHE A 193 14.03 -8.59 -4.51
CA PHE A 193 13.42 -7.36 -4.10
C PHE A 193 14.15 -6.78 -2.90
N LYS A 194 14.17 -5.45 -2.81
CA LYS A 194 14.67 -4.69 -1.67
C LYS A 194 13.55 -3.81 -1.15
N LEU A 195 13.30 -3.94 0.15
CA LEU A 195 12.33 -3.10 0.84
C LEU A 195 13.06 -2.06 1.70
N SER A 196 12.86 -0.78 1.39
CA SER A 196 13.43 0.37 2.11
C SER A 196 12.33 1.28 2.63
N ILE A 197 12.66 2.18 3.56
CA ILE A 197 11.80 3.32 3.91
C ILE A 197 12.38 4.55 3.22
N ASP A 198 11.50 5.36 2.65
CA ASP A 198 11.82 6.67 2.14
C ASP A 198 11.65 7.70 3.26
N TYR A 199 12.79 8.20 3.76
CA TYR A 199 12.81 9.14 4.89
C TYR A 199 12.55 10.59 4.45
N SER A 200 12.37 10.86 3.14
CA SER A 200 12.03 12.21 2.66
C SER A 200 10.71 12.74 3.22
N CYS A 201 9.83 11.85 3.70
CA CYS A 201 8.51 12.19 4.20
C CYS A 201 8.37 12.08 5.74
N SER A 202 9.43 11.67 6.45
CA SER A 202 9.40 11.44 7.90
C SER A 202 10.10 12.56 8.66
N ASP A 203 9.47 13.73 8.73
CA ASP A 203 9.97 14.85 9.53
C ASP A 203 9.92 14.50 11.03
N GLY A 204 11.07 14.54 11.72
CA GLY A 204 11.20 14.22 13.15
C GLY A 204 11.47 12.76 13.54
N ILE A 205 11.74 11.85 12.59
CA ILE A 205 12.30 10.51 12.84
C ILE A 205 13.73 10.47 12.29
N GLU A 206 14.70 10.17 13.14
CA GLU A 206 16.10 9.91 12.76
C GLU A 206 16.42 8.43 12.96
N GLU A 207 16.96 7.76 11.93
CA GLU A 207 17.50 6.40 12.07
C GLU A 207 18.95 6.48 12.60
N GLY A 208 19.19 5.91 13.78
CA GLY A 208 20.53 5.75 14.33
C GLY A 208 21.37 4.77 13.51
N GLY A 209 22.70 4.83 13.66
CA GLY A 209 23.63 3.94 12.93
C GLY A 209 23.49 2.44 13.26
N ASP A 210 22.65 2.10 14.22
CA ASP A 210 22.25 0.75 14.64
C ASP A 210 20.86 0.33 14.11
N GLY A 211 20.25 1.14 13.25
CA GLY A 211 18.92 0.90 12.68
C GLY A 211 17.76 1.16 13.66
N ILE A 212 18.02 1.82 14.79
CA ILE A 212 17.00 2.20 15.79
C ILE A 212 16.48 3.60 15.48
N TRP A 213 15.16 3.79 15.53
CA TRP A 213 14.55 5.10 15.33
C TRP A 213 14.59 5.94 16.60
N ASN A 214 15.16 7.14 16.47
CA ASN A 214 15.14 8.21 17.44
C ASN A 214 14.10 9.26 17.01
N ILE A 215 13.19 9.61 17.92
CA ILE A 215 12.20 10.67 17.67
C ILE A 215 12.80 11.99 18.14
N VAL A 216 12.98 12.94 17.23
CA VAL A 216 13.64 14.21 17.53
C VAL A 216 12.61 15.34 17.74
N GLY A 217 12.78 16.10 18.82
CA GLY A 217 11.94 17.23 19.21
C GLY A 217 10.58 16.89 19.85
N GLY A 218 9.93 17.88 20.46
CA GLY A 218 8.57 17.77 21.05
C GLY A 218 8.52 17.53 22.56
N LYS A 219 7.40 17.93 23.20
CA LYS A 219 7.14 17.68 24.63
C LYS A 219 6.75 16.21 24.86
N ALA A 220 7.23 15.61 25.95
CA ALA A 220 7.06 14.20 26.32
C ALA A 220 5.61 13.68 26.42
N SER A 221 4.63 14.57 26.48
CA SER A 221 3.21 14.23 26.62
C SER A 221 2.42 14.16 25.32
N CYS A 222 3.01 14.50 24.16
CA CYS A 222 2.27 14.58 22.89
C CYS A 222 2.41 13.30 22.07
N ARG A 223 1.28 12.63 21.74
CA ARG A 223 1.23 11.58 20.71
C ARG A 223 1.61 12.20 19.36
N ARG A 224 2.49 11.53 18.61
CA ARG A 224 2.91 11.97 17.28
C ARG A 224 2.51 10.95 16.22
N ASN A 225 2.09 11.49 15.08
CA ASN A 225 1.75 10.72 13.89
C ASN A 225 2.84 10.97 12.85
N PHE A 226 3.42 9.88 12.35
CA PHE A 226 4.41 9.91 11.28
C PHE A 226 3.89 9.14 10.09
N ILE A 227 4.26 9.61 8.91
CA ILE A 227 3.98 8.94 7.66
C ILE A 227 5.28 8.24 7.22
N LEU A 228 5.21 6.92 7.14
CA LEU A 228 6.29 6.06 6.70
C LEU A 228 5.99 5.61 5.28
N GLU A 229 6.77 6.09 4.34
CA GLU A 229 6.72 5.60 2.98
C GLU A 229 7.68 4.41 2.83
N VAL A 230 7.14 3.28 2.40
CA VAL A 230 7.88 2.06 2.13
C VAL A 230 8.05 1.92 0.62
N VAL A 231 9.29 1.71 0.20
CA VAL A 231 9.65 1.54 -1.20
C VAL A 231 10.09 0.11 -1.44
N LEU A 232 9.49 -0.55 -2.43
CA LEU A 232 9.87 -1.87 -2.93
C LEU A 232 10.44 -1.74 -4.35
N THR A 233 11.72 -2.05 -4.48
CA THR A 233 12.43 -2.12 -5.76
C THR A 233 12.93 -3.52 -6.04
N ASN A 234 13.09 -3.89 -7.30
CA ASN A 234 13.85 -5.08 -7.67
C ASN A 234 15.36 -4.79 -7.67
N ALA A 235 16.18 -5.82 -7.90
CA ALA A 235 17.63 -5.71 -7.94
C ALA A 235 18.16 -4.69 -8.96
N PHE A 236 17.37 -4.41 -10.01
CA PHE A 236 17.68 -3.43 -11.04
C PHE A 236 17.27 -1.99 -10.67
N GLY A 237 16.72 -1.79 -9.46
CA GLY A 237 16.22 -0.50 -8.99
C GLY A 237 14.85 -0.10 -9.56
N ALA A 238 14.19 -0.98 -10.33
CA ALA A 238 12.87 -0.70 -10.86
C ALA A 238 11.79 -0.93 -9.78
N PRO A 239 10.74 -0.08 -9.73
CA PRO A 239 9.63 -0.24 -8.80
C PRO A 239 8.85 -1.51 -9.10
N VAL A 240 8.51 -2.27 -8.06
CA VAL A 240 7.74 -3.51 -8.18
C VAL A 240 6.24 -3.20 -8.26
N LYS A 241 5.51 -3.92 -9.11
CA LYS A 241 4.05 -3.86 -9.25
C LYS A 241 3.42 -5.17 -8.78
N ASP A 242 2.12 -5.14 -8.49
CA ASP A 242 1.29 -6.33 -8.23
C ASP A 242 1.79 -7.18 -7.05
N LYS A 243 2.26 -6.50 -6.00
CA LYS A 243 2.66 -7.10 -4.73
C LYS A 243 1.99 -6.39 -3.58
N GLU A 244 1.90 -7.07 -2.45
CA GLU A 244 1.31 -6.52 -1.23
C GLU A 244 2.34 -6.56 -0.10
N VAL A 245 2.18 -5.66 0.88
CA VAL A 245 3.02 -5.56 2.06
C VAL A 245 2.16 -5.67 3.31
N VAL A 246 2.64 -6.44 4.27
CA VAL A 246 2.16 -6.42 5.65
C VAL A 246 3.31 -5.91 6.52
N ALA A 247 2.99 -5.10 7.52
CA ALA A 247 3.99 -4.53 8.41
C ALA A 247 3.56 -4.66 9.88
N SER A 248 4.55 -4.82 10.74
CA SER A 248 4.39 -4.86 12.19
C SER A 248 5.49 -4.04 12.85
N LEU A 249 5.14 -3.29 13.90
CA LEU A 249 6.13 -2.62 14.72
C LEU A 249 6.59 -3.57 15.84
N VAL A 250 7.90 -3.69 16.07
CA VAL A 250 8.47 -4.54 17.13
C VAL A 250 9.39 -3.75 18.06
N TYR A 251 9.54 -4.21 19.30
CA TYR A 251 10.52 -3.68 20.23
C TYR A 251 11.95 -4.09 19.83
N ALA A 252 12.91 -3.20 20.07
CA ALA A 252 14.27 -3.36 19.55
C ALA A 252 15.08 -4.45 20.28
N ASP A 253 14.84 -4.58 21.57
CA ASP A 253 15.55 -5.43 22.53
C ASP A 253 15.10 -6.89 22.48
N ASP A 254 13.80 -7.14 22.39
CA ASP A 254 13.23 -8.49 22.45
C ASP A 254 12.52 -8.94 21.17
N GLY A 255 12.35 -8.06 20.18
CA GLY A 255 11.67 -8.38 18.92
C GLY A 255 10.17 -8.63 19.04
N THR A 256 9.57 -8.38 20.21
CA THR A 256 8.13 -8.58 20.43
C THR A 256 7.32 -7.52 19.71
N VAL A 257 6.15 -7.89 19.18
CA VAL A 257 5.26 -6.95 18.49
C VAL A 257 4.76 -5.90 19.47
N VAL A 258 4.88 -4.64 19.11
CA VAL A 258 4.36 -3.52 19.89
C VAL A 258 2.84 -3.61 19.91
N ALA A 259 2.30 -4.12 21.02
CA ALA A 259 0.88 -4.24 21.23
C ALA A 259 0.22 -2.89 21.55
N LYS A 260 -1.11 -2.84 21.41
CA LYS A 260 -1.93 -1.75 21.94
C LYS A 260 -1.63 -1.58 23.43
N SER A 261 -1.34 -0.36 23.87
CA SER A 261 -1.17 -0.11 25.31
C SER A 261 -2.53 -0.23 26.00
N ARG A 262 -2.57 -0.55 27.31
CA ARG A 262 -3.83 -0.65 28.07
C ARG A 262 -4.64 0.66 28.07
N ASP A 263 -3.98 1.79 27.80
CA ASP A 263 -4.56 3.14 27.79
C ASP A 263 -4.78 3.70 26.36
N ASP A 264 -4.39 2.97 25.30
CA ASP A 264 -4.57 3.36 23.89
C ASP A 264 -5.54 2.43 23.16
N SER A 265 -6.61 2.98 22.58
CA SER A 265 -7.56 2.23 21.74
C SER A 265 -6.99 1.86 20.36
N GLU A 266 -5.97 2.58 19.89
CA GLU A 266 -5.47 2.52 18.52
C GLU A 266 -4.15 1.73 18.37
N PRO A 267 -3.99 0.95 17.27
CA PRO A 267 -2.72 0.33 16.90
C PRO A 267 -1.59 1.35 16.66
N PRO A 268 -0.33 1.01 16.99
CA PRO A 268 0.81 1.90 16.79
C PRO A 268 1.24 2.03 15.33
N LEU A 269 0.88 1.09 14.47
CA LEU A 269 1.13 1.12 13.03
C LEU A 269 -0.16 0.85 12.28
N LEU A 270 -0.52 1.77 11.40
CA LEU A 270 -1.79 1.82 10.71
C LEU A 270 -1.58 1.88 9.19
N ILE A 271 -2.59 1.43 8.46
CA ILE A 271 -2.75 1.67 7.03
C ILE A 271 -4.07 2.40 6.79
N THR A 272 -4.12 3.21 5.74
CA THR A 272 -5.37 3.83 5.29
C THR A 272 -5.87 3.08 4.06
N CYS A 273 -7.09 2.56 4.14
CA CYS A 273 -7.76 1.94 3.00
C CYS A 273 -9.19 2.45 2.95
N ASP A 274 -9.61 2.94 1.78
CA ASP A 274 -10.95 3.52 1.56
C ASP A 274 -11.30 4.67 2.54
N GLY A 275 -10.28 5.41 3.00
CA GLY A 275 -10.43 6.49 3.99
C GLY A 275 -10.62 6.04 5.43
N LEU A 276 -10.50 4.74 5.72
CA LEU A 276 -10.55 4.16 7.07
C LEU A 276 -9.16 3.67 7.50
N GLU A 277 -8.86 3.82 8.80
CA GLU A 277 -7.60 3.37 9.40
C GLU A 277 -7.74 1.93 9.93
N TYR A 278 -6.83 1.05 9.51
CA TYR A 278 -6.75 -0.33 9.98
C TYR A 278 -5.38 -0.61 10.58
N ALA A 279 -5.27 -1.58 11.49
CA ALA A 279 -3.96 -2.03 11.96
C ALA A 279 -3.17 -2.61 10.78
N ALA A 280 -1.91 -2.20 10.60
CA ALA A 280 -1.09 -2.62 9.46
C ALA A 280 -0.89 -4.14 9.36
N ILE A 281 -1.03 -4.87 10.48
CA ILE A 281 -0.94 -6.33 10.53
C ILE A 281 -2.23 -7.05 10.09
N THR A 282 -3.36 -6.36 10.09
CA THR A 282 -4.69 -6.97 9.86
C THR A 282 -5.06 -7.12 8.39
N ARG A 283 -4.44 -6.32 7.51
CA ARG A 283 -4.79 -6.32 6.09
C ARG A 283 -3.54 -6.06 5.24
N PRO A 284 -3.32 -6.83 4.16
CA PRO A 284 -2.27 -6.53 3.20
C PRO A 284 -2.54 -5.21 2.49
N LEU A 285 -1.50 -4.39 2.34
CA LEU A 285 -1.57 -3.13 1.61
C LEU A 285 -0.95 -3.31 0.22
N PRO A 286 -1.69 -3.05 -0.88
CA PRO A 286 -1.12 -3.14 -2.22
C PRO A 286 -0.01 -2.11 -2.41
N ILE A 287 1.07 -2.54 -3.05
CA ILE A 287 2.17 -1.68 -3.45
C ILE A 287 1.79 -1.01 -4.77
N ILE A 288 1.73 0.32 -4.74
CA ILE A 288 1.39 1.13 -5.91
C ILE A 288 2.68 1.76 -6.42
N ARG A 289 3.10 1.38 -7.64
CA ARG A 289 4.35 1.87 -8.26
C ARG A 289 5.58 1.71 -7.35
N GLY A 290 5.71 0.55 -6.72
CA GLY A 290 6.81 0.29 -5.79
C GLY A 290 6.71 1.04 -4.48
N ARG A 291 5.59 1.67 -4.13
CA ARG A 291 5.41 2.46 -2.90
C ARG A 291 4.19 1.99 -2.09
N ALA A 292 4.30 2.07 -0.77
CA ALA A 292 3.25 1.77 0.19
C ALA A 292 3.36 2.75 1.37
N LEU A 293 2.24 3.17 1.97
CA LEU A 293 2.24 4.15 3.06
C LEU A 293 1.74 3.52 4.36
N PHE A 294 2.48 3.74 5.44
CA PHE A 294 2.07 3.37 6.78
C PHE A 294 2.01 4.62 7.65
N LYS A 295 1.05 4.65 8.57
CA LYS A 295 0.94 5.70 9.58
C LYS A 295 1.40 5.15 10.91
N LEU A 296 2.50 5.69 11.42
CA LEU A 296 3.09 5.33 12.71
C LEU A 296 2.57 6.30 13.78
N LYS A 297 1.90 5.78 14.80
CA LYS A 297 1.43 6.54 15.96
C LYS A 297 2.20 6.07 17.20
N ILE A 298 3.07 6.93 17.74
CA ILE A 298 3.89 6.61 18.92
C ILE A 298 3.94 7.78 19.90
N SER A 299 4.00 7.45 21.20
CA SER A 299 4.29 8.38 22.30
C SER A 299 5.74 8.17 22.76
N GLN A 300 6.42 9.23 23.21
CA GLN A 300 7.90 9.34 23.38
C GLN A 300 8.60 8.27 24.26
N ASN A 301 7.90 7.30 24.85
CA ASN A 301 8.46 6.36 25.82
C ASN A 301 8.81 4.95 25.29
N LYS A 302 9.05 4.76 23.98
CA LYS A 302 9.27 3.42 23.42
C LYS A 302 10.39 3.37 22.36
N ASN A 303 11.45 2.61 22.64
CA ASN A 303 12.48 2.22 21.67
C ASN A 303 11.91 1.09 20.79
N ALA A 304 11.84 1.27 19.47
CA ALA A 304 11.26 0.28 18.55
C ALA A 304 12.12 0.09 17.29
N ARG A 305 11.99 -1.08 16.64
CA ARG A 305 12.64 -1.45 15.37
C ARG A 305 11.62 -1.71 14.26
N LYS A 306 12.08 -1.54 13.02
CA LYS A 306 11.32 -1.84 11.79
C LYS A 306 11.27 -3.35 11.54
N VAL A 307 10.06 -3.91 11.38
CA VAL A 307 9.88 -5.23 10.75
C VAL A 307 8.81 -5.13 9.66
N VAL A 308 9.22 -5.40 8.42
CA VAL A 308 8.31 -5.48 7.28
C VAL A 308 8.42 -6.88 6.72
N VAL A 309 7.32 -7.62 6.73
CA VAL A 309 7.27 -9.03 6.31
C VAL A 309 6.35 -9.13 5.10
N SER A 310 6.89 -9.58 3.97
CA SER A 310 6.10 -10.02 2.82
C SER A 310 5.66 -11.47 3.05
N LYS A 311 4.36 -11.74 3.05
CA LYS A 311 3.81 -13.10 2.94
C LYS A 311 2.66 -13.12 1.93
N GLU A 312 2.66 -14.14 1.09
CA GLU A 312 1.57 -14.47 0.17
C GLU A 312 0.36 -15.04 0.94
N ALA A 313 -0.81 -14.85 0.33
CA ALA A 313 -2.14 -14.87 0.94
C ALA A 313 -2.51 -16.14 1.73
N GLN A 314 -3.16 -15.94 2.89
CA GLN A 314 -4.04 -16.93 3.51
C GLN A 314 -5.40 -16.32 3.82
N ASN A 315 -6.45 -17.03 3.40
CA ASN A 315 -7.87 -16.72 3.62
C ASN A 315 -8.23 -16.79 5.10
N VAL A 316 -8.83 -15.73 5.67
CA VAL A 316 -9.62 -15.83 6.92
C VAL A 316 -10.82 -14.87 6.90
N MET A 317 -11.94 -15.38 7.42
CA MET A 317 -13.30 -14.85 7.49
C MET A 317 -13.45 -13.47 8.16
N ARG A 318 -14.48 -12.77 7.67
CA ARG A 318 -14.97 -11.43 8.03
C ARG A 318 -15.86 -11.48 9.27
N THR A 319 -15.61 -10.60 10.25
CA THR A 319 -16.60 -10.21 11.27
C THR A 319 -16.42 -8.72 11.55
N ASP A 320 -17.45 -7.93 11.23
CA ASP A 320 -17.47 -6.48 11.39
C ASP A 320 -18.01 -6.10 12.79
N SER A 321 -17.35 -5.18 13.48
CA SER A 321 -17.93 -4.45 14.61
C SER A 321 -17.47 -2.99 14.58
N SER A 322 -18.42 -2.11 14.31
CA SER A 322 -18.28 -0.66 14.24
C SER A 322 -18.45 0.00 15.61
N THR A 323 -17.56 0.93 15.97
CA THR A 323 -17.87 2.06 16.86
C THR A 323 -16.94 3.23 16.53
N SER A 324 -17.54 4.37 16.20
CA SER A 324 -16.91 5.68 15.95
C SER A 324 -16.56 6.39 17.26
N ASN A 325 -15.51 7.22 17.24
CA ASN A 325 -15.47 8.50 17.98
C ASN A 325 -14.57 9.49 17.22
N TYR A 326 -15.14 10.66 16.93
CA TYR A 326 -14.44 11.81 16.36
C TYR A 326 -13.75 12.57 17.49
N ASP A 327 -12.44 12.81 17.37
CA ASP A 327 -11.76 13.86 18.10
C ASP A 327 -10.93 14.72 17.14
N SER A 328 -11.06 16.03 17.36
CA SER A 328 -10.41 17.12 16.66
C SER A 328 -8.91 17.17 16.98
N PHE A 329 -8.04 17.17 15.95
CA PHE A 329 -6.67 17.65 16.08
C PHE A 329 -6.23 18.45 14.84
N ASP A 330 -6.01 19.74 15.10
CA ASP A 330 -5.36 20.70 14.21
C ASP A 330 -3.83 20.49 14.32
N SER A 331 -3.17 20.09 13.24
CA SER A 331 -1.71 20.07 13.10
C SER A 331 -1.34 20.02 11.62
N GLY A 332 -0.90 21.17 11.11
CA GLY A 332 -0.65 21.39 9.69
C GLY A 332 0.49 20.55 9.10
N SER A 333 0.16 19.70 8.13
CA SER A 333 1.04 19.42 7.00
C SER A 333 0.72 20.43 5.91
N SER A 334 1.61 21.41 5.72
CA SER A 334 1.47 22.41 4.67
C SER A 334 1.83 21.80 3.33
N TRP A 335 1.05 22.10 2.31
CA TRP A 335 1.29 21.66 0.95
C TRP A 335 2.13 22.71 0.25
N SER A 336 3.39 22.76 0.61
CA SER A 336 4.36 23.59 -0.09
C SER A 336 4.67 22.91 -1.42
N GLY A 337 4.02 23.37 -2.50
CA GLY A 337 4.58 23.18 -3.83
C GLY A 337 5.93 23.90 -3.88
N SER A 338 6.97 23.22 -4.35
CA SER A 338 8.22 23.92 -4.65
C SER A 338 7.96 24.81 -5.86
N ASP A 339 8.06 26.12 -5.68
CA ASP A 339 8.17 27.06 -6.80
C ASP A 339 9.46 26.73 -7.56
N GLY A 340 9.29 26.11 -8.71
CA GLY A 340 10.32 25.82 -9.70
C GLY A 340 9.69 25.93 -11.08
N ASP A 341 9.99 27.04 -11.74
CA ASP A 341 9.59 27.42 -13.08
C ASP A 341 10.07 26.38 -14.12
N ASP A 342 9.13 25.58 -14.62
CA ASP A 342 9.06 25.06 -15.99
C ASP A 342 7.63 24.53 -16.21
N GLY A 343 7.07 24.73 -17.40
CA GLY A 343 5.63 24.62 -17.72
C GLY A 343 4.82 23.56 -16.97
N ILE A 344 3.73 24.01 -16.33
CA ILE A 344 2.64 23.17 -15.80
C ILE A 344 2.21 22.18 -16.89
N GLU A 345 2.18 20.87 -16.60
CA GLU A 345 1.22 19.94 -17.23
C GLU A 345 1.38 18.50 -16.70
N THR A 346 0.99 18.26 -15.44
CA THR A 346 0.40 17.00 -14.89
C THR A 346 0.63 16.90 -13.38
N PHE A 347 -0.33 16.34 -12.65
CA PHE A 347 -0.12 15.99 -11.25
C PHE A 347 0.96 14.91 -11.16
N SER A 348 1.92 15.09 -10.24
CA SER A 348 2.96 14.09 -10.05
C SER A 348 2.38 12.78 -9.49
N ASP A 349 3.06 11.68 -9.76
CA ASP A 349 2.69 10.36 -9.25
C ASP A 349 2.57 10.33 -7.72
N ALA A 350 3.38 11.11 -7.02
CA ALA A 350 3.32 11.28 -5.58
C ALA A 350 2.02 11.96 -5.11
N VAL A 351 1.53 12.95 -5.86
CA VAL A 351 0.25 13.62 -5.56
C VAL A 351 -0.92 12.66 -5.72
N VAL A 352 -0.93 11.88 -6.80
CA VAL A 352 -1.96 10.87 -7.07
C VAL A 352 -1.99 9.82 -5.97
N PHE A 353 -0.81 9.28 -5.63
CA PHE A 353 -0.67 8.27 -4.59
C PHE A 353 -1.11 8.78 -3.22
N ARG A 354 -0.67 10.00 -2.85
CA ARG A 354 -1.09 10.67 -1.63
C ARG A 354 -2.62 10.85 -1.60
N TYR A 355 -3.23 11.34 -2.68
CA TYR A 355 -4.69 11.48 -2.74
C TYR A 355 -5.42 10.14 -2.51
N CYS A 356 -4.93 9.04 -3.07
CA CYS A 356 -5.54 7.71 -2.90
C CYS A 356 -5.53 7.26 -1.44
N LEU A 357 -4.49 7.60 -0.68
CA LEU A 357 -4.30 7.16 0.70
C LEU A 357 -4.75 8.17 1.75
N ASP A 358 -4.95 9.41 1.36
CA ASP A 358 -5.35 10.50 2.23
C ASP A 358 -6.72 10.27 2.86
N SER A 359 -6.91 10.87 4.04
CA SER A 359 -8.23 10.93 4.67
C SER A 359 -9.19 11.80 3.84
N THR A 360 -10.50 11.66 4.07
CA THR A 360 -11.49 12.54 3.43
C THR A 360 -11.23 14.02 3.73
N TYR A 361 -10.69 14.34 4.90
CA TYR A 361 -10.30 15.70 5.29
C TYR A 361 -9.11 16.21 4.46
N ASP A 362 -8.07 15.40 4.29
CA ASP A 362 -6.88 15.79 3.51
C ASP A 362 -7.21 15.91 2.02
N ARG A 363 -8.07 15.02 1.49
CA ARG A 363 -8.63 15.14 0.13
C ARG A 363 -9.47 16.40 -0.04
N LEU A 364 -10.23 16.81 0.97
CA LEU A 364 -11.00 18.05 0.94
C LEU A 364 -10.06 19.25 0.86
N LYS A 365 -9.04 19.30 1.71
CA LYS A 365 -7.99 20.32 1.70
C LYS A 365 -7.30 20.36 0.32
N PHE A 366 -6.99 19.20 -0.27
CA PHE A 366 -6.44 19.08 -1.63
C PHE A 366 -7.30 19.81 -2.64
N LEU A 367 -8.55 19.37 -2.74
CA LEU A 367 -9.42 19.79 -3.83
C LEU A 367 -9.81 21.25 -3.69
N ARG A 368 -9.97 21.77 -2.45
CA ARG A 368 -10.19 23.20 -2.22
C ARG A 368 -9.04 24.06 -2.73
N GLY A 369 -7.79 23.62 -2.56
CA GLY A 369 -6.62 24.34 -3.04
C GLY A 369 -6.38 24.19 -4.55
N ALA A 370 -6.49 22.97 -5.07
CA ALA A 370 -6.07 22.64 -6.43
C ALA A 370 -7.18 22.83 -7.49
N ALA A 371 -8.42 22.43 -7.20
CA ALA A 371 -9.46 22.38 -8.23
C ALA A 371 -9.84 23.75 -8.86
N PRO A 372 -9.83 24.88 -8.12
CA PRO A 372 -10.12 26.18 -8.71
C PRO A 372 -9.10 26.60 -9.77
N THR A 373 -7.82 26.30 -9.55
CA THR A 373 -6.69 26.79 -10.36
C THR A 373 -6.32 25.87 -11.52
N VAL A 374 -6.41 24.54 -11.32
CA VAL A 374 -6.01 23.55 -12.33
C VAL A 374 -6.99 23.51 -13.51
N ASN A 375 -6.50 23.33 -14.73
CA ASN A 375 -7.35 23.23 -15.92
C ASN A 375 -8.24 21.95 -15.88
N LYS A 376 -9.23 21.85 -16.78
CA LYS A 376 -10.16 20.70 -16.76
C LYS A 376 -9.48 19.39 -17.14
N ASP A 377 -8.57 19.42 -18.11
CA ASP A 377 -7.95 18.21 -18.66
C ASP A 377 -7.00 17.57 -17.66
N ASP A 378 -6.26 18.35 -16.89
CA ASP A 378 -5.39 17.85 -15.83
C ASP A 378 -6.19 17.32 -14.63
N LEU A 379 -7.35 17.91 -14.31
CA LEU A 379 -8.28 17.33 -13.34
C LEU A 379 -8.83 15.98 -13.82
N VAL A 380 -9.09 15.82 -15.12
CA VAL A 380 -9.49 14.54 -15.71
C VAL A 380 -8.36 13.52 -15.60
N LYS A 381 -7.13 13.89 -15.95
CA LYS A 381 -5.95 13.01 -15.78
C LYS A 381 -5.78 12.56 -14.33
N LEU A 382 -5.89 13.48 -13.37
CA LEU A 382 -5.85 13.13 -11.94
C LEU A 382 -6.95 12.15 -11.57
N ALA A 383 -8.19 12.44 -12.00
CA ALA A 383 -9.34 11.61 -11.70
C ALA A 383 -9.18 10.19 -12.27
N ASP A 384 -8.73 10.08 -13.52
CA ASP A 384 -8.49 8.80 -14.19
C ASP A 384 -7.37 8.00 -13.49
N GLN A 385 -6.28 8.66 -13.12
CA GLN A 385 -5.18 8.02 -12.39
C GLN A 385 -5.61 7.58 -10.98
N VAL A 386 -6.30 8.43 -10.22
CA VAL A 386 -6.83 8.07 -8.89
C VAL A 386 -7.83 6.92 -9.01
N SER A 387 -8.70 6.94 -10.01
CA SER A 387 -9.63 5.82 -10.29
C SER A 387 -8.90 4.52 -10.54
N LEU A 388 -7.83 4.57 -11.35
CA LEU A 388 -7.00 3.41 -11.67
C LEU A 388 -6.32 2.85 -10.41
N TYR A 389 -5.77 3.71 -9.56
CA TYR A 389 -5.00 3.28 -8.38
C TYR A 389 -5.84 2.91 -7.17
N SER A 390 -6.98 3.56 -6.97
CA SER A 390 -7.94 3.18 -5.93
C SER A 390 -8.81 1.98 -6.34
N GLY A 391 -8.85 1.64 -7.64
CA GLY A 391 -9.78 0.65 -8.18
C GLY A 391 -11.24 1.08 -8.09
N CYS A 392 -11.51 2.38 -7.90
CA CYS A 392 -12.83 2.90 -7.58
C CYS A 392 -13.16 4.17 -8.39
N SER A 393 -14.11 4.04 -9.31
CA SER A 393 -14.65 5.14 -10.15
C SER A 393 -15.34 6.23 -9.33
N HIS A 394 -15.79 5.94 -8.11
CA HIS A 394 -16.39 6.96 -7.27
C HIS A 394 -15.41 8.11 -6.96
N HIS A 395 -14.13 7.81 -6.70
CA HIS A 395 -13.11 8.86 -6.49
C HIS A 395 -12.95 9.76 -7.72
N ARG A 396 -12.98 9.16 -8.91
CA ARG A 396 -12.97 9.89 -10.18
C ARG A 396 -14.08 10.93 -10.22
N ASN A 397 -15.30 10.51 -9.90
CA ASN A 397 -16.48 11.38 -9.94
C ASN A 397 -16.36 12.54 -8.93
N GLN A 398 -15.88 12.26 -7.71
CA GLN A 398 -15.67 13.30 -6.69
C GLN A 398 -14.62 14.34 -7.12
N ILE A 399 -13.54 13.92 -7.79
CA ILE A 399 -12.52 14.83 -8.33
C ILE A 399 -13.10 15.66 -9.49
N LEU A 400 -13.80 15.04 -10.42
CA LEU A 400 -14.37 15.73 -11.60
C LEU A 400 -15.41 16.79 -11.22
N MET A 401 -16.23 16.52 -10.20
CA MET A 401 -17.24 17.50 -9.76
C MET A 401 -16.66 18.67 -8.97
N SER A 402 -15.47 18.52 -8.38
CA SER A 402 -14.87 19.47 -7.43
C SER A 402 -14.86 20.92 -7.92
N LYS A 403 -14.40 21.16 -9.14
CA LYS A 403 -14.26 22.51 -9.71
C LYS A 403 -15.61 23.21 -9.85
N ARG A 404 -16.64 22.48 -10.25
CA ARG A 404 -17.99 23.02 -10.43
C ARG A 404 -18.70 23.20 -9.09
N LEU A 405 -18.58 22.21 -8.20
CA LEU A 405 -19.09 22.23 -6.83
C LEU A 405 -18.59 23.46 -6.06
N LEU A 406 -17.28 23.71 -6.07
CA LEU A 406 -16.66 24.83 -5.34
C LEU A 406 -17.08 26.19 -5.91
N ARG A 407 -17.15 26.30 -7.25
CA ARG A 407 -17.57 27.53 -7.92
C ARG A 407 -19.03 27.86 -7.63
N GLU A 408 -19.94 26.93 -7.92
CA GLU A 408 -21.36 27.15 -7.71
C GLU A 408 -21.70 27.34 -6.22
N GLY A 409 -20.93 26.70 -5.31
CA GLY A 409 -21.05 26.93 -3.88
C GLY A 409 -20.62 28.34 -3.48
N ALA A 410 -19.50 28.83 -3.99
CA ALA A 410 -19.06 30.21 -3.73
C ALA A 410 -20.06 31.24 -4.28
N ASP A 411 -20.56 31.04 -5.50
CA ASP A 411 -21.56 31.92 -6.12
C ASP A 411 -22.86 31.93 -5.31
N THR A 412 -23.33 30.76 -4.87
CA THR A 412 -24.54 30.61 -4.06
C THR A 412 -24.37 31.26 -2.70
N TRP A 413 -23.24 31.06 -2.02
CA TRP A 413 -22.92 31.72 -0.76
C TRP A 413 -22.94 33.25 -0.89
N ASN A 414 -22.30 33.80 -1.93
CA ASN A 414 -22.25 35.24 -2.14
C ASN A 414 -23.66 35.83 -2.37
N MET A 415 -24.52 35.08 -3.06
CA MET A 415 -25.90 35.48 -3.32
C MET A 415 -26.76 35.48 -2.05
N ILE A 416 -26.66 34.45 -1.21
CA ILE A 416 -27.47 34.35 0.03
C ILE A 416 -26.94 35.26 1.14
N SER A 417 -25.62 35.40 1.26
CA SER A 417 -24.99 36.19 2.33
C SER A 417 -25.05 37.69 2.05
N LYS A 418 -25.15 38.10 0.78
CA LYS A 418 -25.06 39.51 0.35
C LYS A 418 -23.81 40.19 0.90
N ASN A 419 -22.69 39.46 0.93
CA ASN A 419 -21.39 39.84 1.50
C ASN A 419 -21.36 39.98 3.04
N ASN A 420 -22.37 39.47 3.75
CA ASN A 420 -22.31 39.35 5.21
C ASN A 420 -21.64 38.04 5.64
N GLU A 421 -21.22 37.96 6.89
CA GLU A 421 -20.66 36.72 7.46
C GLU A 421 -21.73 35.64 7.68
N ARG A 422 -23.00 36.05 7.84
CA ARG A 422 -24.14 35.17 8.09
C ARG A 422 -25.35 35.58 7.26
N ALA A 423 -26.22 34.61 6.97
CA ALA A 423 -27.50 34.82 6.30
C ALA A 423 -28.64 34.21 7.14
N LEU A 424 -29.83 34.83 7.10
CA LEU A 424 -31.05 34.24 7.67
C LEU A 424 -31.43 32.99 6.86
N TRP A 425 -31.65 31.86 7.54
CA TRP A 425 -32.02 30.58 6.93
C TRP A 425 -33.27 30.71 6.05
N SER A 426 -34.30 31.40 6.57
CA SER A 426 -35.55 31.67 5.85
C SER A 426 -35.36 32.43 4.53
N SER A 427 -34.31 33.25 4.45
CA SER A 427 -33.96 34.01 3.23
C SER A 427 -33.01 33.23 2.32
N ALA A 428 -32.18 32.33 2.86
CA ALA A 428 -31.24 31.52 2.10
C ALA A 428 -31.90 30.33 1.39
N ILE A 429 -32.92 29.72 2.00
CA ILE A 429 -33.55 28.49 1.50
C ILE A 429 -34.13 28.59 0.10
N PRO A 430 -34.87 29.65 -0.29
CA PRO A 430 -35.40 29.76 -1.65
C PRO A 430 -34.31 29.69 -2.73
N GLU A 431 -33.15 30.28 -2.47
CA GLU A 431 -32.01 30.25 -3.37
C GLU A 431 -31.35 28.87 -3.42
N ILE A 432 -31.20 28.21 -2.27
CA ILE A 432 -30.67 26.84 -2.17
C ILE A 432 -31.57 25.86 -2.95
N ILE A 433 -32.89 25.95 -2.79
CA ILE A 433 -33.87 25.13 -3.52
C ILE A 433 -33.78 25.39 -5.03
N THR A 434 -33.65 26.65 -5.43
CA THR A 434 -33.51 27.03 -6.84
C THR A 434 -32.26 26.42 -7.45
N LYS A 435 -31.11 26.50 -6.76
CA LYS A 435 -29.85 25.88 -7.21
C LYS A 435 -29.96 24.36 -7.27
N PHE A 436 -30.51 23.72 -6.25
CA PHE A 436 -30.76 22.28 -6.23
C PHE A 436 -31.57 21.84 -7.46
N THR A 437 -32.69 22.51 -7.72
CA THR A 437 -33.60 22.19 -8.83
C THR A 437 -32.89 22.32 -10.19
N ASN A 438 -32.08 23.37 -10.34
CA ASN A 438 -31.29 23.61 -11.55
C ASN A 438 -30.24 22.52 -11.79
N ILE A 439 -29.55 22.06 -10.75
CA ILE A 439 -28.52 21.01 -10.85
C ILE A 439 -29.15 19.64 -11.09
N ALA A 440 -30.24 19.31 -10.37
CA ALA A 440 -30.94 18.03 -10.50
C ALA A 440 -31.75 17.91 -11.81
N HIS A 441 -31.90 18.99 -12.57
CA HIS A 441 -32.75 19.08 -13.77
C HIS A 441 -34.19 18.57 -13.52
N SER A 442 -34.68 18.70 -12.28
CA SER A 442 -36.03 18.30 -11.90
C SER A 442 -37.02 19.42 -12.17
N VAL A 443 -38.05 19.15 -12.97
CA VAL A 443 -39.13 20.11 -13.26
C VAL A 443 -40.45 19.75 -12.58
N SER A 444 -40.60 18.48 -12.17
CA SER A 444 -41.83 17.94 -11.60
C SER A 444 -41.79 17.82 -10.07
N ARG A 445 -40.60 17.78 -9.46
CA ARG A 445 -40.45 17.53 -8.02
C ARG A 445 -39.26 18.26 -7.39
N GLY A 446 -39.55 19.18 -6.48
CA GLY A 446 -38.56 19.88 -5.64
C GLY A 446 -38.43 19.28 -4.23
N LEU A 447 -37.78 20.03 -3.34
CA LEU A 447 -37.61 19.68 -1.92
C LEU A 447 -38.88 20.04 -1.12
N SER A 448 -39.32 19.15 -0.23
CA SER A 448 -40.41 19.42 0.72
C SER A 448 -39.92 20.18 1.96
N GLU A 449 -40.84 20.65 2.81
CA GLU A 449 -40.49 21.27 4.10
C GLU A 449 -39.68 20.31 5.00
N GLN A 450 -40.01 19.02 5.01
CA GLN A 450 -39.26 18.01 5.77
C GLN A 450 -37.85 17.79 5.20
N ASP A 451 -37.69 17.86 3.87
CA ASP A 451 -36.37 17.81 3.26
C ASP A 451 -35.52 19.01 3.70
N VAL A 452 -36.13 20.21 3.79
CA VAL A 452 -35.46 21.41 4.28
C VAL A 452 -35.02 21.28 5.74
N GLU A 453 -35.81 20.64 6.60
CA GLU A 453 -35.40 20.40 7.99
C GLU A 453 -34.24 19.39 8.09
N VAL A 454 -34.20 18.38 7.21
CA VAL A 454 -33.03 17.49 7.11
C VAL A 454 -31.79 18.27 6.68
N LEU A 455 -31.92 19.16 5.69
CA LEU A 455 -30.82 20.03 5.27
C LEU A 455 -30.34 20.96 6.39
N ARG A 456 -31.27 21.51 7.18
CA ARG A 456 -30.94 22.32 8.36
C ARG A 456 -30.12 21.51 9.37
N GLY A 457 -30.50 20.25 9.60
CA GLY A 457 -29.77 19.31 10.46
C GLY A 457 -28.36 19.01 9.95
N ILE A 458 -28.17 18.82 8.64
CA ILE A 458 -26.85 18.59 8.03
C ILE A 458 -25.95 19.83 8.14
N ALA A 459 -26.52 21.02 7.91
CA ALA A 459 -25.81 22.29 8.09
C ALA A 459 -25.38 22.50 9.55
N GLY A 460 -26.21 22.01 10.49
CA GLY A 460 -26.06 22.28 11.92
C GLY A 460 -26.39 23.73 12.28
N CYS A 461 -27.24 24.40 11.49
CA CYS A 461 -27.60 25.81 11.69
C CYS A 461 -28.96 25.98 12.39
N GLY A 462 -29.14 27.12 13.06
CA GLY A 462 -30.41 27.52 13.66
C GLY A 462 -31.24 28.37 12.71
N GLU A 463 -31.52 29.61 13.13
CA GLU A 463 -32.19 30.61 12.29
C GLU A 463 -31.23 31.35 11.34
N ASP A 464 -29.92 31.30 11.63
CA ASP A 464 -28.86 31.90 10.80
C ASP A 464 -27.84 30.84 10.37
N ILE A 465 -27.35 30.97 9.13
CA ILE A 465 -26.33 30.11 8.53
C ILE A 465 -25.05 30.92 8.26
N GLY A 466 -23.90 30.41 8.74
CA GLY A 466 -22.57 30.94 8.43
C GLY A 466 -21.91 30.18 7.29
N ARG A 467 -20.69 30.59 6.91
CA ARG A 467 -19.98 30.00 5.76
C ARG A 467 -19.68 28.52 5.96
N ASP A 468 -19.27 28.12 7.15
CA ASP A 468 -18.90 26.74 7.45
C ASP A 468 -20.13 25.82 7.54
N GLU A 469 -21.25 26.30 8.09
CA GLU A 469 -22.53 25.59 8.03
C GLU A 469 -23.02 25.42 6.58
N PHE A 470 -22.88 26.46 5.76
CA PHE A 470 -23.23 26.39 4.35
C PHE A 470 -22.34 25.41 3.58
N ASP A 471 -21.02 25.46 3.77
CA ASP A 471 -20.09 24.54 3.09
C ASP A 471 -20.42 23.08 3.49
N ARG A 472 -20.74 22.79 4.76
CA ARG A 472 -21.21 21.46 5.21
C ARG A 472 -22.48 20.99 4.49
N LEU A 473 -23.49 21.87 4.41
CA LEU A 473 -24.72 21.61 3.67
C LEU A 473 -24.45 21.39 2.18
N TRP A 474 -23.65 22.25 1.58
CA TRP A 474 -23.39 22.26 0.14
C TRP A 474 -22.59 21.04 -0.31
N TYR A 475 -21.57 20.64 0.46
CA TYR A 475 -20.77 19.45 0.18
C TYR A 475 -21.57 18.16 0.26
N TRP A 476 -22.72 18.17 0.94
CA TRP A 476 -23.66 17.06 0.91
C TRP A 476 -24.70 17.20 -0.21
N LEU A 477 -25.34 18.38 -0.34
CA LEU A 477 -26.44 18.62 -1.26
C LEU A 477 -26.02 18.58 -2.72
N TYR A 478 -24.83 19.08 -3.05
CA TYR A 478 -24.38 19.18 -4.44
C TYR A 478 -24.17 17.80 -5.10
N PRO A 479 -23.43 16.84 -4.50
CA PRO A 479 -23.33 15.49 -5.06
C PRO A 479 -24.68 14.77 -5.18
N VAL A 480 -25.60 15.00 -4.23
CA VAL A 480 -26.97 14.47 -4.30
C VAL A 480 -27.72 15.04 -5.52
N ALA A 481 -27.68 16.35 -5.71
CA ALA A 481 -28.31 17.00 -6.86
C ALA A 481 -27.72 16.52 -8.20
N VAL A 482 -26.39 16.38 -8.28
CA VAL A 482 -25.72 15.83 -9.48
C VAL A 482 -26.16 14.39 -9.73
N SER A 483 -26.31 13.57 -8.69
CA SER A 483 -26.76 12.19 -8.83
C SER A 483 -28.21 12.12 -9.32
N LEU A 484 -29.08 12.99 -8.82
CA LEU A 484 -30.47 13.12 -9.28
C LEU A 484 -30.59 13.60 -10.73
N SER A 485 -29.54 14.19 -11.32
CA SER A 485 -29.52 14.57 -12.73
C SER A 485 -29.30 13.39 -13.69
N ARG A 486 -28.82 12.24 -13.19
CA ARG A 486 -28.58 11.02 -13.98
C ARG A 486 -29.91 10.36 -14.33
N GLU A 487 -30.14 9.99 -15.59
CA GLU A 487 -31.45 9.54 -16.09
C GLU A 487 -32.11 8.41 -15.27
N ASN A 488 -31.33 7.43 -14.82
CA ASN A 488 -31.82 6.30 -14.05
C ASN A 488 -32.34 6.71 -12.66
N ILE A 489 -31.58 7.52 -11.92
CA ILE A 489 -31.98 8.02 -10.60
C ILE A 489 -33.07 9.10 -10.74
N LYS A 490 -32.96 9.94 -11.77
CA LYS A 490 -33.94 10.97 -12.10
C LYS A 490 -35.35 10.41 -12.26
N LYS A 491 -35.49 9.30 -12.99
CA LYS A 491 -36.77 8.60 -13.15
C LYS A 491 -37.36 8.15 -11.81
N LEU A 492 -36.53 7.68 -10.87
CA LEU A 492 -36.98 7.31 -9.52
C LEU A 492 -37.43 8.53 -8.70
N TRP A 493 -36.69 9.63 -8.80
CA TRP A 493 -37.02 10.88 -8.10
C TRP A 493 -38.29 11.53 -8.63
N ASP A 494 -38.44 11.63 -9.96
CA ASP A 494 -39.58 12.28 -10.60
C ASP A 494 -40.85 11.42 -10.55
N CYS A 495 -40.74 10.12 -10.26
CA CYS A 495 -41.89 9.23 -10.16
C CYS A 495 -42.74 9.58 -8.92
N THR A 496 -43.99 9.99 -9.17
CA THR A 496 -44.95 10.35 -8.12
C THR A 496 -45.79 9.18 -7.63
N THR A 497 -45.89 8.10 -8.43
CA THR A 497 -46.68 6.90 -8.12
C THR A 497 -46.08 5.65 -8.79
N PRO A 498 -45.48 4.71 -8.03
CA PRO A 498 -45.12 4.82 -6.61
C PRO A 498 -43.93 5.80 -6.42
N ARG A 499 -43.90 6.56 -5.32
CA ARG A 499 -42.71 7.36 -4.99
C ARG A 499 -41.57 6.45 -4.57
N TRP A 500 -40.55 6.32 -5.41
CA TRP A 500 -39.40 5.42 -5.15
C TRP A 500 -38.40 6.00 -4.16
N ILE A 501 -38.08 7.28 -4.33
CA ILE A 501 -37.28 8.05 -3.37
C ILE A 501 -38.27 8.95 -2.64
N GLU A 502 -38.53 8.75 -1.34
CA GLU A 502 -39.55 9.53 -0.62
C GLU A 502 -39.12 10.99 -0.35
N GLY A 503 -37.82 11.25 -0.35
CA GLY A 503 -37.23 12.56 -0.15
C GLY A 503 -35.79 12.42 0.33
N LEU A 504 -35.29 13.49 0.94
CA LEU A 504 -34.03 13.48 1.67
C LEU A 504 -34.30 12.98 3.09
N ILE A 505 -34.23 11.66 3.30
CA ILE A 505 -34.55 11.04 4.59
C ILE A 505 -33.31 10.66 5.40
N THR A 506 -33.41 10.73 6.73
CA THR A 506 -32.34 10.26 7.63
C THR A 506 -32.32 8.74 7.74
N ILE A 507 -31.27 8.18 8.37
CA ILE A 507 -31.22 6.76 8.67
C ILE A 507 -32.34 6.35 9.65
N GLU A 508 -32.62 7.18 10.64
CA GLU A 508 -33.67 6.93 11.63
C GLU A 508 -35.06 6.95 10.98
N GLU A 509 -35.32 7.90 10.08
CA GLU A 509 -36.58 7.93 9.31
C GLU A 509 -36.74 6.67 8.45
N ALA A 510 -35.67 6.21 7.80
CA ALA A 510 -35.68 5.01 6.97
C ALA A 510 -35.92 3.74 7.80
N GLU A 511 -35.23 3.57 8.92
CA GLU A 511 -35.46 2.41 9.79
C GLU A 511 -36.87 2.41 10.39
N ASN A 512 -37.37 3.57 10.79
CA ASN A 512 -38.73 3.70 11.32
C ASN A 512 -39.78 3.37 10.25
N ALA A 513 -39.53 3.69 8.99
CA ALA A 513 -40.39 3.31 7.87
C ALA A 513 -40.45 1.79 7.64
N LEU A 514 -39.46 1.03 8.12
CA LEU A 514 -39.42 -0.43 8.08
C LEU A 514 -40.02 -1.10 9.33
N ARG A 515 -40.40 -0.32 10.34
CA ARG A 515 -41.06 -0.81 11.55
C ARG A 515 -42.57 -0.75 11.38
N SER A 516 -43.28 -1.80 11.79
CA SER A 516 -44.75 -1.85 11.92
C SER A 516 -45.20 -1.39 13.31
N SER A 517 -44.36 -1.59 14.32
CA SER A 517 -44.47 -1.01 15.66
C SER A 517 -43.08 -0.80 16.28
N ARG A 518 -42.98 -0.26 17.50
CA ARG A 518 -41.68 0.05 18.14
C ARG A 518 -40.73 -1.16 18.22
N GLU A 519 -41.27 -2.38 18.27
CA GLU A 519 -40.50 -3.62 18.39
C GLU A 519 -40.64 -4.55 17.18
N LEU A 520 -41.67 -4.35 16.34
CA LEU A 520 -41.98 -5.25 15.23
C LEU A 520 -41.55 -4.64 13.88
N LEU A 521 -40.78 -5.39 13.10
CA LEU A 521 -40.45 -5.04 11.72
C LEU A 521 -41.62 -5.35 10.77
N LYS A 522 -41.61 -4.75 9.59
CA LYS A 522 -42.47 -5.16 8.46
C LYS A 522 -41.95 -6.48 7.87
N GLU A 523 -42.63 -6.99 6.85
CA GLU A 523 -42.24 -8.24 6.20
C GLU A 523 -40.85 -8.14 5.54
N PRO A 524 -40.03 -9.21 5.58
CA PRO A 524 -38.79 -9.32 4.81
C PRO A 524 -38.97 -8.92 3.35
N GLY A 525 -37.98 -8.21 2.82
CA GLY A 525 -38.02 -7.65 1.48
C GLY A 525 -38.65 -6.26 1.38
N THR A 526 -39.19 -5.70 2.48
CA THR A 526 -39.58 -4.29 2.52
C THR A 526 -38.35 -3.39 2.51
N PHE A 527 -38.30 -2.38 1.61
CA PHE A 527 -37.13 -1.51 1.48
C PHE A 527 -37.46 -0.04 1.21
N VAL A 528 -36.52 0.85 1.54
CA VAL A 528 -36.59 2.30 1.26
C VAL A 528 -35.26 2.77 0.68
N LEU A 529 -35.32 3.71 -0.28
CA LEU A 529 -34.17 4.35 -0.88
C LEU A 529 -33.85 5.69 -0.21
N ARG A 530 -32.57 5.95 0.08
CA ARG A 530 -32.13 7.20 0.70
C ARG A 530 -30.73 7.61 0.26
N PHE A 531 -30.43 8.90 0.36
CA PHE A 531 -29.06 9.41 0.32
C PHE A 531 -28.48 9.43 1.74
N PRO A 532 -27.29 8.86 1.99
CA PRO A 532 -26.71 8.83 3.32
C PRO A 532 -26.25 10.22 3.78
N THR A 533 -26.81 10.72 4.88
CA THR A 533 -26.49 12.04 5.47
C THR A 533 -25.07 12.14 6.01
N THR A 534 -24.39 11.00 6.20
CA THR A 534 -23.02 10.90 6.74
C THR A 534 -21.93 10.85 5.67
N ARG A 535 -22.28 11.08 4.40
CA ARG A 535 -21.36 11.01 3.26
C ARG A 535 -21.40 12.30 2.46
N SER A 536 -20.45 13.18 2.75
CA SER A 536 -20.30 14.47 2.06
C SER A 536 -19.05 14.47 1.20
N TRP A 537 -19.03 15.31 0.17
CA TRP A 537 -17.87 15.50 -0.68
C TRP A 537 -16.62 15.87 0.16
N PRO A 538 -15.43 15.28 -0.13
CA PRO A 538 -15.10 14.41 -1.27
C PRO A 538 -15.12 12.91 -0.96
N HIS A 539 -15.96 12.44 -0.04
CA HIS A 539 -16.13 11.01 0.20
C HIS A 539 -16.55 10.29 -1.10
N PRO A 540 -15.99 9.11 -1.45
CA PRO A 540 -16.36 8.40 -2.69
C PRO A 540 -17.87 8.19 -2.83
N ASP A 541 -18.53 7.73 -1.76
CA ASP A 541 -19.98 7.52 -1.72
C ASP A 541 -20.86 8.80 -1.63
N ALA A 542 -20.28 10.00 -1.70
CA ALA A 542 -21.08 11.24 -1.62
C ALA A 542 -22.02 11.33 -2.83
N GLY A 543 -23.32 11.45 -2.56
CA GLY A 543 -24.37 11.44 -3.59
C GLY A 543 -24.84 10.04 -4.02
N CYS A 544 -24.25 8.95 -3.51
CA CYS A 544 -24.69 7.60 -3.83
C CYS A 544 -26.00 7.23 -3.11
N LEU A 545 -26.76 6.32 -3.72
CA LEU A 545 -28.04 5.85 -3.19
C LEU A 545 -27.83 4.62 -2.30
N VAL A 546 -28.47 4.58 -1.14
CA VAL A 546 -28.48 3.44 -0.22
C VAL A 546 -29.87 2.85 -0.18
N VAL A 547 -29.95 1.52 -0.32
CA VAL A 547 -31.16 0.76 -0.01
C VAL A 547 -31.11 0.32 1.46
N THR A 548 -32.13 0.69 2.22
CA THR A 548 -32.35 0.23 3.59
C THR A 548 -33.51 -0.75 3.56
N TYR A 549 -33.29 -2.00 3.97
CA TYR A 549 -34.26 -3.09 3.77
C TYR A 549 -34.27 -4.09 4.92
N ILE A 550 -35.33 -4.88 4.99
CA ILE A 550 -35.47 -5.98 5.94
C ILE A 550 -34.99 -7.26 5.28
N GLY A 551 -33.92 -7.85 5.81
CA GLY A 551 -33.36 -9.10 5.30
C GLY A 551 -34.21 -10.32 5.63
N SER A 552 -33.88 -11.45 5.00
CA SER A 552 -34.49 -12.76 5.31
C SER A 552 -34.23 -13.23 6.74
N ASP A 553 -33.23 -12.65 7.39
CA ASP A 553 -32.88 -12.82 8.80
C ASP A 553 -33.74 -11.97 9.77
N ASN A 554 -34.73 -11.23 9.25
CA ASN A 554 -35.55 -10.27 10.00
C ASN A 554 -34.72 -9.18 10.71
N SER A 555 -33.62 -8.73 10.09
CA SER A 555 -32.86 -7.58 10.55
C SER A 555 -32.82 -6.47 9.51
N ILE A 556 -32.56 -5.22 9.94
CA ILE A 556 -32.45 -4.09 9.03
C ILE A 556 -31.03 -4.03 8.49
N HIS A 557 -30.91 -4.00 7.18
CA HIS A 557 -29.66 -3.88 6.46
C HIS A 557 -29.60 -2.56 5.69
N HIS A 558 -28.39 -2.04 5.50
CA HIS A 558 -28.12 -0.89 4.65
C HIS A 558 -27.08 -1.28 3.61
N ARG A 559 -27.45 -1.20 2.33
CA ARG A 559 -26.56 -1.54 1.22
C ARG A 559 -26.42 -0.35 0.28
N LEU A 560 -25.18 0.01 -0.04
CA LEU A 560 -24.89 1.01 -1.07
C LEU A 560 -25.22 0.42 -2.44
N LEU A 561 -25.93 1.17 -3.28
CA LEU A 561 -26.23 0.73 -4.65
C LEU A 561 -25.06 1.08 -5.57
N SER A 562 -24.51 0.06 -6.24
CA SER A 562 -23.51 0.26 -7.29
C SER A 562 -24.23 0.63 -8.59
N LEU A 563 -24.11 1.90 -9.00
CA LEU A 563 -24.77 2.44 -10.19
C LEU A 563 -23.75 2.81 -11.30
N ASP A 564 -22.57 2.18 -11.27
CA ASP A 564 -21.41 2.52 -12.10
C ASP A 564 -21.35 1.75 -13.44
N SER A 565 -22.36 0.92 -13.77
CA SER A 565 -22.40 0.24 -15.06
C SER A 565 -22.77 1.21 -16.19
N SER A 566 -21.80 1.46 -17.08
CA SER A 566 -21.99 1.99 -18.43
C SER A 566 -22.81 1.06 -19.33
N ASP A 567 -23.13 -0.15 -18.87
CA ASP A 567 -24.15 -1.01 -19.45
C ASP A 567 -25.53 -0.43 -19.12
N ALA A 568 -25.85 0.65 -19.81
CA ALA A 568 -27.21 0.99 -20.17
C ALA A 568 -27.77 -0.08 -21.14
N SER A 569 -27.71 -1.36 -20.76
CA SER A 569 -28.67 -2.32 -21.26
C SER A 569 -30.03 -1.87 -20.73
N ALA A 570 -31.01 -1.83 -21.62
CA ALA A 570 -32.34 -1.23 -21.55
C ALA A 570 -33.23 -1.49 -20.32
N GLU A 571 -32.73 -2.04 -19.21
CA GLU A 571 -33.50 -2.33 -18.01
C GLU A 571 -33.63 -1.10 -17.11
N ASN A 572 -34.86 -0.84 -16.68
CA ASN A 572 -35.21 0.24 -15.77
C ASN A 572 -34.65 -0.10 -14.37
N LEU A 573 -34.00 0.85 -13.69
CA LEU A 573 -33.46 0.65 -12.34
C LEU A 573 -34.54 0.16 -11.35
N GLN A 574 -35.80 0.51 -11.58
CA GLN A 574 -36.96 -0.01 -10.85
C GLN A 574 -37.08 -1.54 -10.95
N ASP A 575 -36.90 -2.07 -12.15
CA ASP A 575 -37.01 -3.51 -12.42
C ASP A 575 -35.83 -4.24 -11.80
N LEU A 576 -34.61 -3.71 -11.95
CA LEU A 576 -33.40 -4.26 -11.33
C LEU A 576 -33.52 -4.34 -9.79
N LEU A 577 -34.06 -3.30 -9.15
CA LEU A 577 -34.28 -3.30 -7.70
C LEU A 577 -35.28 -4.38 -7.27
N LEU A 578 -36.28 -4.71 -8.09
CA LEU A 578 -37.28 -5.74 -7.78
C LEU A 578 -36.86 -7.15 -8.22
N GLN A 579 -35.82 -7.30 -9.03
CA GLN A 579 -35.20 -8.58 -9.34
C GLN A 579 -34.30 -9.07 -8.20
N GLU A 580 -33.81 -8.17 -7.35
CA GLU A 580 -33.01 -8.53 -6.18
C GLU A 580 -33.85 -9.38 -5.20
N PRO A 581 -33.40 -10.60 -4.85
CA PRO A 581 -34.21 -11.55 -4.06
C PRO A 581 -34.54 -11.04 -2.65
N GLU A 582 -33.77 -10.09 -2.14
CA GLU A 582 -33.97 -9.48 -0.82
C GLU A 582 -34.82 -8.20 -0.87
N LEU A 583 -35.31 -7.77 -2.04
CA LEU A 583 -36.07 -6.54 -2.24
C LEU A 583 -37.39 -6.86 -2.96
N SER A 584 -38.48 -6.97 -2.21
CA SER A 584 -39.79 -7.39 -2.74
C SER A 584 -40.78 -6.24 -2.84
N GLN A 585 -40.76 -5.30 -1.89
CA GLN A 585 -41.76 -4.24 -1.81
C GLN A 585 -41.21 -2.93 -1.24
N LEU A 586 -41.74 -1.83 -1.75
CA LEU A 586 -41.33 -0.50 -1.33
C LEU A 586 -42.03 -0.07 -0.04
N GLY A 587 -41.24 0.29 0.97
CA GLY A 587 -41.68 0.90 2.21
C GLY A 587 -42.09 2.37 2.03
N ARG A 588 -42.93 2.86 2.96
CA ARG A 588 -43.41 4.24 3.00
C ARG A 588 -42.87 4.95 4.23
N VAL A 589 -42.41 6.18 4.03
CA VAL A 589 -41.93 7.06 5.11
C VAL A 589 -43.05 8.01 5.48
N ASP A 590 -43.61 7.84 6.68
CA ASP A 590 -44.70 8.67 7.17
C ASP A 590 -44.17 10.04 7.64
N ARG A 591 -44.16 11.01 6.73
CA ARG A 591 -43.82 12.40 7.02
C ARG A 591 -45.08 13.21 7.29
N LEU A 592 -45.41 13.39 8.57
CA LEU A 592 -46.50 14.28 8.98
C LEU A 592 -46.14 15.75 8.67
N PRO A 593 -47.10 16.56 8.16
CA PRO A 593 -46.91 17.99 8.02
C PRO A 593 -46.59 18.66 9.35
N THR A 594 -45.59 19.53 9.37
CA THR A 594 -45.07 20.22 10.57
C THR A 594 -46.17 21.00 11.31
N ALA A 595 -47.24 21.41 10.62
CA ALA A 595 -48.41 22.09 11.18
C ALA A 595 -49.20 21.27 12.22
N ILE A 596 -48.99 19.96 12.31
CA ILE A 596 -49.74 19.06 13.23
C ILE A 596 -48.95 18.81 14.55
N ARG A 597 -47.70 19.29 14.67
CA ARG A 597 -46.84 19.09 15.86
C ARG A 597 -46.77 20.31 16.79
N ARG A 598 -47.89 21.01 17.02
CA ARG A 598 -48.00 22.03 18.09
C ARG A 598 -48.88 21.56 19.22
#